data_AF-A0A9D8G974-F1
#
_entry.id   AF-A0A9D8G974-F1
#
_cell.length_a   1.000
_cell.length_b   1.000
_cell.length_c   1.000
_cell.angle_alpha   90.00
_cell.angle_beta   90.00
_cell.angle_gamma   90.00
#
_symmetry.space_group_name_H-M   'P 1'
#
loop_
_entity.id
_entity.type
_entity.pdbx_description
1 polymer ?
#
loop_
_entity_poly.entity_id
_entity_poly.type
_entity_poly.pdbx_seq_one_letter_code
_entity_poly.pdbx_strand_id
1 'polypeptide(L)'
;MSSKVTITYLNRDGGGFAERHTLNAGTTVAQFLETRGVQADNCTVRIVRTGQGGFTPTADEAFQEGDRLSCVPLKIEGAGA
;
A
#
# COMPACT_ATOMS: atom_id res chain seq x y z
N MET A 1 -1.14 -22.42 -11.76
CA MET A 1 -1.54 -21.16 -12.40
C MET A 1 -1.10 -20.03 -11.47
N SER A 2 -0.07 -19.24 -11.82
CA SER A 2 0.22 -18.04 -11.05
C SER A 2 -0.78 -16.97 -11.47
N SER A 3 -1.89 -16.89 -10.75
CA SER A 3 -2.77 -15.74 -10.84
C SER A 3 -1.99 -14.51 -10.41
N LYS A 4 -2.06 -13.43 -11.20
CA LYS A 4 -1.47 -12.14 -10.87
C LYS A 4 -2.60 -11.16 -10.56
N VAL A 5 -2.32 -10.16 -9.72
CA VAL A 5 -3.23 -9.06 -9.44
C VAL A 5 -2.56 -7.73 -9.74
N THR A 6 -3.31 -6.76 -10.25
CA THR A 6 -2.82 -5.40 -10.50
C THR A 6 -3.41 -4.45 -9.46
N ILE A 7 -2.53 -3.75 -8.75
CA ILE A 7 -2.92 -2.72 -7.78
C ILE A 7 -2.41 -1.36 -8.22
N THR A 8 -2.98 -0.30 -7.65
CA THR A 8 -2.45 1.06 -7.75
C THR A 8 -1.85 1.46 -6.41
N TYR A 9 -0.57 1.81 -6.38
CA TYR A 9 0.10 2.35 -5.21
C TYR A 9 0.26 3.86 -5.36
N LEU A 10 -0.20 4.59 -4.35
CA LEU A 10 -0.07 6.04 -4.25
C LEU A 10 1.18 6.34 -3.43
N ASN A 11 2.30 6.61 -4.11
CA ASN A 11 3.54 7.02 -3.45
C ASN A 11 3.46 8.52 -3.11
N ARG A 12 4.02 8.92 -1.96
CA ARG A 12 4.03 10.34 -1.52
C ARG A 12 5.44 10.96 -1.51
N ASP A 13 6.41 10.31 -2.16
CA ASP A 13 7.76 10.83 -2.35
C ASP A 13 7.81 11.95 -3.41
N GLY A 14 7.17 13.08 -3.10
CA GLY A 14 7.40 14.36 -3.76
C GLY A 14 6.41 14.80 -4.83
N GLY A 15 5.49 13.95 -5.32
CA GLY A 15 4.55 14.35 -6.38
C GLY A 15 3.14 13.77 -6.35
N GLY A 16 2.85 12.78 -5.49
CA GLY A 16 1.52 12.16 -5.38
C GLY A 16 1.18 11.24 -6.57
N PHE A 17 2.17 10.52 -7.09
CA PHE A 17 1.98 9.69 -8.27
C PHE A 17 1.30 8.37 -7.93
N ALA A 18 0.36 7.98 -8.80
CA ALA A 18 -0.33 6.70 -8.77
C ALA A 18 0.38 5.73 -9.73
N GLU A 19 1.09 4.75 -9.19
CA GLU A 19 1.79 3.73 -9.96
C GLU A 19 1.02 2.42 -9.95
N ARG A 20 0.98 1.73 -11.09
CA ARG A 20 0.38 0.39 -11.17
C ARG A 20 1.44 -0.68 -10.96
N HIS A 21 1.12 -1.68 -10.15
CA HIS A 21 2.00 -2.82 -9.89
C HIS A 21 1.26 -4.13 -10.10
N THR A 22 1.86 -5.02 -10.87
CA THR A 22 1.39 -6.39 -11.02
C THR A 22 2.12 -7.28 -10.03
N LEU A 23 1.37 -7.87 -9.11
CA LEU A 23 1.84 -8.72 -8.03
C LEU A 23 1.41 -10.16 -8.26
N ASN A 24 2.03 -11.10 -7.56
CA ASN A 24 1.50 -12.45 -7.47
C ASN A 24 0.22 -12.42 -6.62
N ALA A 25 -0.79 -13.20 -7.00
CA ALA A 25 -1.98 -13.35 -6.17
C ALA A 25 -1.57 -13.90 -4.80
N GLY A 26 -2.15 -13.33 -3.73
CA GLY A 26 -1.78 -13.67 -2.36
C GLY A 26 -0.63 -12.85 -1.78
N THR A 27 0.02 -11.97 -2.56
CA THR A 27 0.97 -10.99 -2.00
C THR A 27 0.25 -10.13 -0.96
N THR A 28 0.82 -10.05 0.24
CA THR A 28 0.25 -9.30 1.37
C THR A 28 0.71 -7.85 1.39
N VAL A 29 0.01 -7.01 2.15
CA VAL A 29 0.38 -5.62 2.39
C VAL A 29 1.80 -5.51 2.94
N ALA A 30 2.15 -6.31 3.95
CA ALA A 30 3.49 -6.30 4.54
C ALA A 30 4.59 -6.64 3.53
N GLN A 31 4.40 -7.72 2.76
CA GLN A 31 5.35 -8.13 1.72
C GLN A 31 5.57 -7.03 0.69
N PHE A 32 4.48 -6.39 0.23
CA PHE A 32 4.60 -5.32 -0.76
C PHE A 32 5.34 -4.10 -0.19
N LEU A 33 4.99 -3.65 1.02
CA LEU A 33 5.64 -2.50 1.65
C LEU A 33 7.13 -2.75 1.93
N GLU A 34 7.49 -3.96 2.33
CA GLU A 34 8.89 -4.37 2.51
C GLU A 34 9.70 -4.23 1.21
N THR A 35 9.14 -4.62 0.05
CA THR A 35 9.82 -4.41 -1.25
C THR A 35 10.02 -2.95 -1.62
N ARG A 36 9.28 -2.03 -0.97
CA ARG A 36 9.42 -0.58 -1.12
C ARG A 36 10.34 0.04 -0.09
N GLY A 37 10.88 -0.74 0.85
CA GLY A 37 11.66 -0.22 1.98
C GLY A 37 10.80 0.58 2.97
N VAL A 38 9.49 0.37 2.97
CA VAL A 38 8.55 1.08 3.83
C VAL A 38 8.15 0.19 4.99
N GLN A 39 8.39 0.66 6.21
CA GLN A 39 7.84 0.01 7.40
C GLN A 39 6.40 0.47 7.63
N ALA A 40 5.48 -0.49 7.76
CA ALA A 40 4.06 -0.20 7.95
C ALA A 40 3.81 0.65 9.20
N ASP A 41 4.59 0.47 10.26
CA ASP A 41 4.47 1.24 11.51
C ASP A 41 4.82 2.72 11.35
N ASN A 42 5.53 3.09 10.28
CA ASN A 42 5.90 4.47 9.98
C ASN A 42 4.89 5.16 9.05
N CYS A 43 3.80 4.50 8.65
CA CYS A 43 2.78 5.11 7.81
C CYS A 43 1.36 4.70 8.14
N THR A 44 0.42 5.62 7.89
CA THR A 44 -1.00 5.27 7.83
C THR A 44 -1.28 4.58 6.51
N VAL A 45 -1.51 3.28 6.55
CA VAL A 45 -1.88 2.47 5.39
C VAL A 45 -3.40 2.43 5.20
N ARG A 46 -3.86 2.61 3.96
CA ARG A 46 -5.27 2.46 3.59
C ARG A 46 -5.39 1.77 2.23
N ILE A 47 -6.34 0.83 2.12
CA ILE A 47 -6.74 0.23 0.84
C ILE A 47 -8.14 0.73 0.48
N VAL A 48 -8.33 1.08 -0.79
CA VAL A 48 -9.66 1.26 -1.39
C VAL A 48 -9.91 0.13 -2.38
N ARG A 49 -10.89 -0.70 -2.06
CA ARG A 49 -11.29 -1.87 -2.85
C ARG A 49 -12.67 -1.67 -3.46
N THR A 50 -12.80 -2.00 -4.74
CA THR A 50 -14.08 -1.92 -5.45
C THR A 50 -15.12 -2.81 -4.75
N GLY A 51 -16.30 -2.26 -4.46
CA GLY A 51 -17.38 -2.99 -3.78
C GLY A 51 -17.30 -3.04 -2.25
N GLN A 52 -16.15 -2.74 -1.65
CA GLN A 52 -15.96 -2.72 -0.19
C GLN A 52 -15.70 -1.31 0.37
N GLY A 53 -15.20 -0.39 -0.46
CA GLY A 53 -14.82 0.96 -0.03
C GLY A 53 -13.41 1.01 0.56
N GLY A 54 -13.14 2.03 1.36
CA GLY A 54 -11.81 2.29 1.92
C GLY A 54 -11.65 1.82 3.36
N PHE A 55 -10.67 0.97 3.65
CA PHE A 55 -10.42 0.42 4.99
C PHE A 55 -8.92 0.39 5.35
N THR A 56 -8.61 0.25 6.64
CA THR A 56 -7.25 0.03 7.14
C THR A 56 -6.98 -1.48 7.12
N PRO A 57 -6.02 -1.97 6.31
CA PRO A 57 -5.72 -3.39 6.24
C PRO A 57 -4.89 -3.87 7.44
N THR A 58 -4.89 -5.18 7.68
CA THR A 58 -3.86 -5.83 8.50
C THR A 58 -2.61 -6.09 7.67
N ALA A 59 -1.49 -6.41 8.33
CA ALA A 59 -0.22 -6.76 7.65
C ALA A 59 -0.36 -7.95 6.68
N ASP A 60 -1.17 -8.93 7.05
CA ASP A 60 -1.41 -10.17 6.30
C ASP A 60 -2.54 -10.05 5.26
N GLU A 61 -3.20 -8.88 5.15
CA GLU A 61 -4.24 -8.67 4.14
C GLU A 61 -3.63 -8.87 2.74
N ALA A 62 -4.19 -9.80 1.98
CA ALA A 62 -3.77 -10.05 0.61
C ALA A 62 -4.40 -9.01 -0.34
N PHE A 63 -3.62 -8.56 -1.32
CA PHE A 63 -4.15 -7.67 -2.36
C PHE A 63 -5.13 -8.40 -3.27
N GLN A 64 -6.15 -7.65 -3.68
CA GLN A 64 -7.10 -8.04 -4.72
C GLN A 64 -6.92 -7.17 -5.97
N GLU A 65 -7.43 -7.67 -7.09
CA GLU A 65 -7.40 -6.96 -8.36
C GLU A 65 -8.07 -5.57 -8.23
N GLY A 66 -7.36 -4.55 -8.69
CA GLY A 66 -7.83 -3.17 -8.67
C GLY A 66 -7.74 -2.46 -7.33
N ASP A 67 -7.14 -3.09 -6.30
CA ASP A 67 -6.90 -2.42 -5.02
C ASP A 67 -6.07 -1.15 -5.20
N ARG A 68 -6.45 -0.11 -4.47
CA ARG A 68 -5.71 1.16 -4.42
C ARG A 68 -5.13 1.33 -3.02
N LEU A 69 -3.81 1.21 -2.92
CA LEU A 69 -3.06 1.38 -1.69
C LEU A 69 -2.55 2.81 -1.56
N SER A 70 -2.82 3.45 -0.42
CA SER A 70 -2.10 4.64 0.01
C SER A 70 -1.35 4.33 1.30
N CYS A 71 -0.07 4.70 1.35
CA CYS A 71 0.73 4.71 2.58
C CYS A 71 1.18 6.16 2.79
N VAL A 72 0.63 6.79 3.82
CA VAL A 72 0.94 8.18 4.16
C VAL A 72 1.89 8.16 5.35
N PRO A 73 3.16 8.59 5.18
CA PRO A 73 4.10 8.63 6.29
C PRO A 73 3.51 9.35 7.50
N LEU A 74 3.59 8.71 8.66
CA LEU A 74 3.33 9.36 9.93
C LEU A 74 4.47 10.35 10.11
N LYS A 75 4.22 11.64 9.84
CA LYS A 75 5.22 12.69 10.00
C LYS A 75 5.90 12.56 11.36
N ILE A 76 7.19 12.25 11.35
CA ILE A 76 8.16 12.66 12.35
C ILE A 76 9.28 13.44 11.66
N GLU A 77 8.89 14.49 10.94
CA GLU A 77 9.80 15.59 10.63
C GLU A 77 9.12 16.89 11.09
N GLY A 78 9.61 17.44 12.21
CA GLY A 78 9.24 18.79 12.67
C GLY A 78 8.95 19.02 14.16
N ALA A 79 9.12 18.06 15.07
CA ALA A 79 9.03 18.32 16.52
C ALA A 79 10.35 17.93 17.21
N GLY A 80 11.43 18.65 16.89
CA GLY A 80 12.71 18.44 17.55
C GLY A 80 13.86 19.23 16.91
N ALA A 81 13.90 20.54 17.17
CA ALA A 81 15.04 21.34 17.63
C ALA A 81 14.74 22.82 17.40
#